data_AF-A0A349DEV0-F1
#
_entry.id   AF-A0A349DEV0-F1
#
_cell.length_a   1.000
_cell.length_b   1.000
_cell.length_c   1.000
_cell.angle_alpha   90.00
_cell.angle_beta   90.00
_cell.angle_gamma   90.00
#
_symmetry.space_group_name_H-M   'P 1'
#
loop_
_entity.id
_entity.type
_entity.pdbx_description
1 polymer ?
#
loop_
_entity_poly.entity_id
_entity_poly.type
_entity_poly.pdbx_seq_one_letter_code
_entity_poly.pdbx_strand_id
1 'polypeptide(L)'
;MKKLSSIISVIICMAMLISITAVVGYASDAKTYYIKSIDDLKAVAELINNDEQGFANATLELTADIKLNDGGFTVGENGEPLYNGEEINESELITFEQISEFRGTFNGNNHIISGIYCKGRGLFEKASGAVIKNVIIKNSLFDTRSLVPEKVGSVCGEAIDSEISGCKSFATVLSSADKVGGIVGYAESSAIDNCRNIGYVFGKGCVGGVVGELASTEKLTNCLNKGTVAATGDYVGGIVSKIGTETAIDCCANAGTVSSEGSYVGGIAGEILLDKNTMSNCYNSGSVSGKDNVGGMAGSLYISGDNHDSAIAEFIEMKRELDR
;
A
#
# COMPACT_ATOMS: atom_id res chain seq x y z
N MET A 1 -31.12 24.10 10.33
CA MET A 1 -30.08 23.25 10.95
C MET A 1 -28.91 22.94 10.00
N LYS A 2 -29.13 22.50 8.75
CA LYS A 2 -28.03 22.25 7.77
C LYS A 2 -27.14 23.46 7.43
N LYS A 3 -27.68 24.69 7.35
CA LYS A 3 -26.89 25.91 7.12
C LYS A 3 -26.03 26.34 8.32
N LEU A 4 -26.38 25.92 9.54
CA LEU A 4 -25.64 26.30 10.75
C LEU A 4 -24.39 25.42 10.95
N SER A 5 -24.47 24.15 10.54
CA SER A 5 -23.33 23.21 10.53
C SER A 5 -22.25 23.58 9.51
N SER A 6 -22.64 24.06 8.32
CA SER A 6 -21.69 24.54 7.29
C SER A 6 -20.91 25.79 7.74
N ILE A 7 -21.57 26.71 8.45
CA ILE A 7 -20.93 27.93 8.97
C ILE A 7 -19.96 27.58 10.11
N ILE A 8 -20.29 26.61 10.97
CA ILE A 8 -19.40 26.14 12.04
C ILE A 8 -18.15 25.45 11.47
N SER A 9 -18.30 24.66 10.40
CA SER A 9 -17.16 24.01 9.72
C SER A 9 -16.20 25.02 9.09
N VAL A 10 -16.73 26.07 8.45
CA VAL A 10 -15.92 27.15 7.86
C VAL A 10 -15.23 27.99 8.95
N ILE A 11 -15.88 28.21 10.09
CA ILE A 11 -15.29 28.95 11.22
C ILE A 11 -14.18 28.15 11.92
N ILE A 12 -14.32 26.82 12.07
CA ILE A 12 -13.26 25.94 12.60
C ILE A 12 -12.07 25.89 11.64
N CYS A 13 -12.33 25.79 10.32
CA CYS A 13 -11.31 25.82 9.29
C CYS A 13 -10.59 27.19 9.26
N MET A 14 -11.33 28.31 9.39
CA MET A 14 -10.76 29.65 9.53
C MET A 14 -9.99 29.85 10.86
N ALA A 15 -10.42 29.26 11.96
CA ALA A 15 -9.72 29.36 13.24
C ALA A 15 -8.36 28.63 13.22
N MET A 16 -8.29 27.48 12.53
CA MET A 16 -7.01 26.84 12.22
C MET A 16 -6.17 27.71 11.27
N LEU A 17 -6.76 28.31 10.23
CA LEU A 17 -6.05 29.26 9.34
C LEU A 17 -5.52 30.50 10.09
N ILE A 18 -6.21 31.03 11.09
CA ILE A 18 -5.79 32.23 11.84
C ILE A 18 -4.64 31.91 12.81
N SER A 19 -4.53 30.67 13.30
CA SER A 19 -3.31 30.20 13.98
C SER A 19 -2.14 29.94 13.02
N ILE A 20 -2.37 29.99 11.70
CA ILE A 20 -1.40 29.69 10.64
C ILE A 20 -0.91 30.95 9.89
N THR A 21 -1.61 32.09 9.95
CA THR A 21 -1.22 33.32 9.23
C THR A 21 -0.13 34.16 9.90
N ALA A 22 0.33 33.80 11.10
CA ALA A 22 1.55 34.38 11.68
C ALA A 22 2.74 33.46 11.41
N VAL A 23 3.36 33.57 10.23
CA VAL A 23 4.79 33.37 9.93
C VAL A 23 4.93 33.55 8.41
N VAL A 24 5.14 34.79 7.99
CA VAL A 24 5.75 35.09 6.69
C VAL A 24 7.17 35.53 7.02
N GLY A 25 8.11 34.62 6.85
CA GLY A 25 9.54 34.85 7.07
C GLY A 25 10.35 33.84 6.25
N TYR A 26 11.18 34.35 5.34
CA TYR A 26 11.97 33.59 4.38
C TYR A 26 13.04 32.72 5.05
N ALA A 27 12.70 31.44 5.19
CA ALA A 27 13.47 30.20 5.12
C ALA A 27 12.39 29.17 5.45
N SER A 28 11.96 28.29 4.53
CA SER A 28 10.78 27.46 4.85
C SER A 28 11.17 26.37 5.85
N ASP A 29 11.24 26.74 7.12
CA ASP A 29 11.41 25.85 8.26
C ASP A 29 10.42 24.68 8.09
N ALA A 30 10.94 23.46 8.18
CA ALA A 30 10.13 22.25 8.08
C ALA A 30 8.93 22.35 9.05
N LYS A 31 7.73 22.47 8.50
CA LYS A 31 6.53 22.69 9.32
C LYS A 31 5.99 21.34 9.77
N THR A 32 5.92 21.14 11.07
CA THR A 32 5.36 19.92 11.67
C THR A 32 3.90 20.14 12.07
N TYR A 33 3.01 19.23 11.69
CA TYR A 33 1.60 19.21 12.06
C TYR A 33 1.31 17.95 12.87
N TYR A 34 0.60 18.12 13.98
CA TYR A 34 0.24 17.01 14.87
C TYR A 34 -1.22 16.62 14.65
N ILE A 35 -1.45 15.34 14.40
CA ILE A 35 -2.76 14.74 14.15
C ILE A 35 -3.11 13.92 15.39
N LYS A 36 -4.18 14.30 16.10
CA LYS A 36 -4.64 13.62 17.33
C LYS A 36 -6.10 13.15 17.25
N SER A 37 -6.79 13.49 16.17
CA SER A 37 -8.20 13.16 15.99
C SER A 37 -8.54 12.92 14.51
N ILE A 38 -9.72 12.36 14.28
CA ILE A 38 -10.26 12.18 12.92
C ILE A 38 -10.46 13.52 12.21
N ASP A 39 -10.84 14.57 12.94
CA ASP A 39 -11.05 15.90 12.36
C ASP A 39 -9.73 16.52 11.91
N ASP A 40 -8.64 16.31 12.66
CA ASP A 40 -7.30 16.75 12.23
C ASP A 40 -6.86 15.99 10.97
N LEU A 41 -7.08 14.67 10.91
CA LEU A 41 -6.71 13.87 9.75
C LEU A 41 -7.48 14.30 8.49
N LYS A 42 -8.79 14.55 8.62
CA LYS A 42 -9.63 15.07 7.53
C LYS A 42 -9.20 16.47 7.10
N ALA A 43 -8.91 17.36 8.05
CA ALA A 43 -8.47 18.71 7.74
C ALA A 43 -7.12 18.72 7.01
N VAL A 44 -6.17 17.87 7.42
CA VAL A 44 -4.88 17.74 6.72
C VAL A 44 -5.07 17.17 5.31
N ALA A 45 -5.93 16.15 5.14
CA ALA A 45 -6.24 15.62 3.81
C ALA A 45 -6.85 16.70 2.89
N GLU A 46 -7.81 17.48 3.39
CA GLU A 46 -8.41 18.59 2.64
C GLU A 46 -7.36 19.66 2.27
N LEU A 47 -6.46 20.01 3.20
CA LEU A 47 -5.41 20.99 2.93
C LEU A 47 -4.45 20.51 1.83
N ILE A 48 -4.00 19.26 1.88
CA ILE A 48 -3.07 18.69 0.88
C ILE A 48 -3.76 18.60 -0.48
N ASN A 49 -5.01 18.14 -0.50
CA ASN A 49 -5.76 17.96 -1.74
C ASN A 49 -6.05 19.28 -2.48
N ASN A 50 -5.92 20.42 -1.78
CA ASN A 50 -6.05 21.76 -2.34
C ASN A 50 -4.70 22.50 -2.49
N ASP A 51 -3.57 21.85 -2.18
CA ASP A 51 -2.22 22.42 -2.33
C ASP A 51 -1.55 21.87 -3.59
N GLU A 52 -1.29 22.75 -4.57
CA GLU A 52 -0.59 22.41 -5.81
C GLU A 52 0.84 21.91 -5.57
N GLN A 53 1.46 22.22 -4.42
CA GLN A 53 2.81 21.77 -4.05
C GLN A 53 2.80 20.44 -3.27
N GLY A 54 1.64 19.84 -3.01
CA GLY A 54 1.52 18.53 -2.35
C GLY A 54 2.21 18.48 -0.97
N PHE A 55 2.28 19.60 -0.25
CA PHE A 55 2.93 19.71 1.05
C PHE A 55 4.44 19.37 1.06
N ALA A 56 5.16 19.71 -0.02
CA ALA A 56 6.62 19.60 -0.05
C ALA A 56 7.25 20.34 1.17
N ASN A 57 8.08 19.64 1.95
CA ASN A 57 8.73 20.09 3.20
C ASN A 57 7.88 20.13 4.48
N ALA A 58 6.67 19.57 4.49
CA ALA A 58 5.89 19.40 5.72
C ALA A 58 6.15 18.03 6.38
N THR A 59 6.06 17.99 7.72
CA THR A 59 6.00 16.76 8.50
C THR A 59 4.63 16.64 9.15
N LEU A 60 3.98 15.48 9.01
CA LEU A 60 2.73 15.11 9.66
C LEU A 60 3.04 14.02 10.68
N GLU A 61 2.67 14.23 11.94
CA GLU A 61 2.89 13.25 12.99
C GLU A 61 1.58 12.86 13.67
N LEU A 62 1.30 11.56 13.72
CA LEU A 62 0.26 11.07 14.62
C LEU A 62 0.75 11.22 16.07
N THR A 63 -0.15 11.67 16.94
CA THR A 63 0.08 11.82 18.39
C THR A 63 -0.96 11.09 19.23
N ALA A 64 -1.91 10.44 18.57
CA ALA A 64 -2.91 9.56 19.15
C ALA A 64 -3.38 8.55 18.11
N ASP A 65 -3.99 7.47 18.58
CA ASP A 65 -4.72 6.55 17.70
C ASP A 65 -5.96 7.26 17.14
N ILE A 66 -6.23 7.04 15.85
CA ILE A 66 -7.32 7.64 15.10
C ILE A 66 -8.34 6.55 14.75
N LYS A 67 -9.61 6.80 15.05
CA LYS A 67 -10.71 5.88 14.74
C LYS A 67 -11.75 6.57 13.87
N LEU A 68 -12.09 5.97 12.74
CA LEU A 68 -13.08 6.49 11.80
C LEU A 68 -14.45 5.86 11.99
N ASN A 69 -14.51 4.53 12.04
CA ASN A 69 -15.74 3.76 12.23
C ASN A 69 -15.58 2.75 13.38
N ASP A 70 -16.67 2.45 14.09
CA ASP A 70 -16.63 1.69 15.35
C ASP A 70 -16.76 0.17 15.22
N GLY A 71 -17.32 -0.33 14.11
CA GLY A 71 -17.59 -1.74 13.84
C GLY A 71 -16.50 -2.46 13.06
N GLY A 72 -16.71 -3.74 12.76
CA GLY A 72 -15.73 -4.63 12.13
C GLY A 72 -15.92 -4.80 10.63
N PHE A 73 -14.85 -4.69 9.84
CA PHE A 73 -14.86 -5.08 8.42
C PHE A 73 -14.44 -6.54 8.25
N THR A 74 -15.23 -7.31 7.51
CA THR A 74 -14.95 -8.71 7.16
C THR A 74 -15.28 -8.97 5.70
N VAL A 75 -14.93 -10.15 5.20
CA VAL A 75 -15.30 -10.64 3.87
C VAL A 75 -16.21 -11.86 4.06
N GLY A 76 -17.37 -11.85 3.41
CA GLY A 76 -18.32 -12.95 3.42
C GLY A 76 -17.92 -14.09 2.48
N GLU A 77 -18.77 -15.11 2.41
CA GLU A 77 -18.46 -16.37 1.69
C GLU A 77 -18.29 -16.18 0.18
N ASN A 78 -18.96 -15.19 -0.42
CA ASN A 78 -18.88 -14.90 -1.85
C ASN A 78 -17.88 -13.78 -2.19
N GLY A 79 -17.03 -13.37 -1.24
CA GLY A 79 -16.06 -12.30 -1.43
C GLY A 79 -16.64 -10.88 -1.28
N GLU A 80 -17.88 -10.75 -0.80
CA GLU A 80 -18.51 -9.47 -0.49
C GLU A 80 -17.96 -8.88 0.82
N PRO A 81 -17.69 -7.56 0.88
CA PRO A 81 -17.33 -6.92 2.12
C PRO A 81 -18.56 -6.77 3.01
N LEU A 82 -18.37 -6.99 4.30
CA LEU A 82 -19.40 -6.88 5.32
C LEU A 82 -18.93 -5.92 6.40
N TYR A 83 -19.88 -5.24 7.03
CA TYR A 83 -19.67 -4.44 8.23
C TYR A 83 -20.52 -5.00 9.37
N ASN A 84 -19.86 -5.44 10.45
CA ASN A 84 -20.49 -6.19 11.55
C ASN A 84 -21.26 -7.45 11.11
N GLY A 85 -20.82 -8.09 10.02
CA GLY A 85 -21.45 -9.29 9.48
C GLY A 85 -22.63 -9.05 8.54
N GLU A 86 -23.01 -7.79 8.29
CA GLU A 86 -24.10 -7.41 7.40
C GLU A 86 -23.57 -6.66 6.16
N GLU A 87 -24.41 -6.53 5.13
CA GLU A 87 -24.10 -5.74 3.94
C GLU A 87 -23.82 -4.27 4.32
N ILE A 88 -22.83 -3.66 3.66
CA ILE A 88 -22.41 -2.29 3.97
C ILE A 88 -23.49 -1.29 3.55
N ASN A 89 -24.10 -0.61 4.53
CA ASN A 89 -24.85 0.61 4.32
C ASN A 89 -23.91 1.84 4.40
N GLU A 90 -23.46 2.37 3.26
CA GLU A 90 -22.51 3.49 3.21
C GLU A 90 -23.00 4.74 3.95
N SER A 91 -24.32 4.94 4.08
CA SER A 91 -24.88 6.10 4.78
C SER A 91 -24.64 6.10 6.30
N GLU A 92 -24.24 4.96 6.85
CA GLU A 92 -23.91 4.78 8.27
C GLU A 92 -22.40 4.83 8.55
N LEU A 93 -21.58 4.92 7.50
CA LEU A 93 -20.13 4.95 7.60
C LEU A 93 -19.57 6.34 7.30
N ILE A 94 -18.49 6.66 8.00
CA ILE A 94 -17.59 7.73 7.58
C ILE A 94 -16.68 7.15 6.49
N THR A 95 -16.96 7.51 5.24
CA THR A 95 -16.04 7.27 4.12
C THR A 95 -14.82 8.17 4.26
N PHE A 96 -13.64 7.59 4.11
CA PHE A 96 -12.38 8.32 4.13
C PHE A 96 -12.05 8.85 2.73
N GLU A 97 -11.95 10.17 2.63
CA GLU A 97 -11.38 10.86 1.48
C GLU A 97 -9.86 10.80 1.55
N GLN A 98 -9.24 10.12 0.59
CA GLN A 98 -7.80 9.88 0.58
C GLN A 98 -6.99 11.17 0.40
N ILE A 99 -5.74 11.14 0.86
CA ILE A 99 -4.74 12.17 0.54
C ILE A 99 -4.28 11.91 -0.89
N SER A 100 -4.42 12.89 -1.80
CA SER A 100 -4.18 12.70 -3.24
C SER A 100 -2.70 12.50 -3.55
N GLU A 101 -1.91 13.58 -3.62
CA GLU A 101 -0.45 13.51 -3.79
C GLU A 101 0.24 14.11 -2.56
N PHE A 102 1.06 13.30 -1.90
CA PHE A 102 1.85 13.72 -0.75
C PHE A 102 3.34 13.75 -1.10
N ARG A 103 4.00 14.86 -0.73
CA ARG A 103 5.42 15.14 -1.03
C ARG A 103 6.24 15.47 0.23
N GLY A 104 5.69 15.18 1.41
CA GLY A 104 6.28 15.48 2.72
C GLY A 104 6.73 14.23 3.48
N THR A 105 6.84 14.36 4.80
CA THR A 105 7.03 13.24 5.73
C THR A 105 5.76 12.96 6.51
N PHE A 106 5.26 11.72 6.49
CA PHE A 106 4.19 11.25 7.37
C PHE A 106 4.75 10.22 8.33
N ASN A 107 4.77 10.54 9.62
CA ASN A 107 5.22 9.65 10.67
C ASN A 107 4.02 9.22 11.52
N GLY A 108 3.61 7.97 11.37
CA GLY A 108 2.55 7.38 12.18
C GLY A 108 2.93 7.20 13.64
N ASN A 109 4.21 7.32 14.02
CA ASN A 109 4.68 7.16 15.40
C ASN A 109 4.19 5.86 16.08
N ASN A 110 3.91 4.82 15.29
CA ASN A 110 3.29 3.56 15.70
C ASN A 110 1.87 3.68 16.29
N HIS A 111 1.21 4.83 16.11
CA HIS A 111 -0.21 4.97 16.35
C HIS A 111 -1.04 4.23 15.31
N ILE A 112 -2.25 3.86 15.72
CA ILE A 112 -3.19 3.11 14.90
C ILE A 112 -4.16 4.07 14.21
N ILE A 113 -4.36 3.92 12.91
CA ILE A 113 -5.53 4.45 12.19
C ILE A 113 -6.47 3.26 11.93
N SER A 114 -7.71 3.36 12.40
CA SER A 114 -8.66 2.25 12.35
C SER A 114 -10.06 2.61 11.90
N GLY A 115 -10.80 1.61 11.43
CA GLY A 115 -12.16 1.80 10.93
C GLY A 115 -12.20 2.52 9.59
N ILE A 116 -11.13 2.51 8.79
CA ILE A 116 -11.13 3.20 7.50
C ILE A 116 -12.07 2.46 6.56
N TYR A 117 -13.09 3.15 6.03
CA TYR A 117 -13.81 2.72 4.84
C TYR A 117 -13.36 3.63 3.69
N CYS A 118 -12.56 3.10 2.77
CA CYS A 118 -12.01 3.87 1.66
C CYS A 118 -12.37 3.19 0.33
N LYS A 119 -12.83 3.99 -0.63
CA LYS A 119 -13.10 3.53 -2.00
C LYS A 119 -12.01 3.94 -2.98
N GLY A 120 -10.90 4.45 -2.45
CA GLY A 120 -9.73 4.94 -3.17
C GLY A 120 -8.50 4.05 -3.00
N ARG A 121 -7.38 4.52 -3.54
CA ARG A 121 -6.13 3.79 -3.76
C ARG A 121 -5.23 3.68 -2.52
N GLY A 122 -5.61 4.22 -1.37
CA GLY A 122 -4.89 4.08 -0.10
C GLY A 122 -5.17 5.21 0.89
N LEU A 123 -4.44 5.23 2.01
CA LEU A 123 -4.36 6.43 2.86
C LEU A 123 -3.81 7.61 2.05
N PHE A 124 -2.78 7.31 1.24
CA PHE A 124 -2.25 8.17 0.20
C PHE A 124 -2.55 7.53 -1.16
N GLU A 125 -3.16 8.27 -2.06
CA GLU A 125 -3.29 7.85 -3.45
C GLU A 125 -1.91 7.78 -4.10
N LYS A 126 -1.09 8.82 -3.89
CA LYS A 126 0.26 8.93 -4.41
C LYS A 126 1.23 9.55 -3.41
N ALA A 127 2.42 8.97 -3.32
CA ALA A 127 3.59 9.49 -2.66
C ALA A 127 4.64 9.87 -3.72
N SER A 128 5.15 11.10 -3.68
CA SER A 128 6.12 11.63 -4.65
C SER A 128 7.27 12.29 -3.91
N GLY A 129 8.45 11.68 -3.88
CA GLY A 129 9.55 12.20 -3.06
C GLY A 129 9.26 12.17 -1.56
N ALA A 130 8.30 11.36 -1.12
CA ALA A 130 7.77 11.41 0.24
C ALA A 130 8.38 10.33 1.15
N VAL A 131 8.28 10.55 2.46
CA VAL A 131 8.65 9.58 3.48
C VAL A 131 7.42 9.23 4.30
N ILE A 132 6.92 8.00 4.19
CA ILE A 132 5.76 7.51 4.95
C ILE A 132 6.24 6.39 5.86
N LYS A 133 6.16 6.59 7.18
CA LYS A 133 6.71 5.63 8.13
C LYS A 133 5.85 5.37 9.35
N ASN A 134 6.02 4.18 9.94
CA ASN A 134 5.42 3.76 11.22
C ASN A 134 3.89 3.88 11.28
N VAL A 135 3.21 3.69 10.15
CA VAL A 135 1.74 3.73 10.06
C VAL A 135 1.18 2.34 10.37
N ILE A 136 0.22 2.25 11.29
CA ILE A 136 -0.49 0.99 11.59
C ILE A 136 -1.95 1.15 11.19
N ILE A 137 -2.41 0.39 10.20
CA ILE A 137 -3.81 0.37 9.76
C ILE A 137 -4.50 -0.88 10.29
N LYS A 138 -5.61 -0.74 11.01
CA LYS A 138 -6.38 -1.86 11.57
C LYS A 138 -7.87 -1.75 11.32
N ASN A 139 -8.52 -2.90 11.15
CA ASN A 139 -9.98 -2.96 11.06
C ASN A 139 -10.49 -1.96 10.01
N SER A 140 -10.00 -2.10 8.79
CA SER A 140 -10.21 -1.15 7.71
C SER A 140 -10.51 -1.92 6.43
N LEU A 141 -11.28 -1.31 5.55
CA LEU A 141 -11.64 -1.81 4.23
C LEU A 141 -11.25 -0.77 3.17
N PHE A 142 -10.42 -1.21 2.24
CA PHE A 142 -10.15 -0.52 0.98
C PHE A 142 -10.89 -1.28 -0.12
N ASP A 143 -12.04 -0.79 -0.55
CA ASP A 143 -12.88 -1.40 -1.58
C ASP A 143 -12.87 -0.55 -2.85
N THR A 144 -11.95 -0.87 -3.75
CA THR A 144 -11.77 -0.19 -5.03
C THR A 144 -12.40 -0.95 -6.19
N ARG A 145 -13.27 -1.93 -5.94
CA ARG A 145 -13.85 -2.79 -7.00
C ARG A 145 -14.72 -2.02 -8.01
N SER A 146 -15.18 -0.82 -7.65
CA SER A 146 -15.89 0.09 -8.56
C SER A 146 -14.96 0.99 -9.39
N LEU A 147 -13.65 0.96 -9.18
CA LEU A 147 -12.67 1.73 -9.93
C LEU A 147 -12.02 0.87 -11.03
N VAL A 148 -11.67 1.51 -12.14
CA VAL A 148 -10.89 0.88 -13.22
C VAL A 148 -9.94 1.93 -13.79
N PRO A 149 -8.60 1.73 -13.84
CA PRO A 149 -7.68 0.96 -12.98
C PRO A 149 -6.97 1.90 -11.95
N GLU A 150 -5.89 1.60 -11.21
CA GLU A 150 -4.50 1.64 -11.70
C GLU A 150 -3.47 1.07 -10.68
N LYS A 151 -3.57 1.36 -9.37
CA LYS A 151 -2.57 0.99 -8.34
C LYS A 151 -3.25 1.09 -6.97
N VAL A 152 -3.27 0.04 -6.14
CA VAL A 152 -3.99 0.05 -4.85
C VAL A 152 -3.13 -0.52 -3.73
N GLY A 153 -2.98 0.22 -2.64
CA GLY A 153 -2.37 -0.26 -1.40
C GLY A 153 -2.95 0.43 -0.19
N SER A 154 -3.11 -0.27 0.94
CA SER A 154 -3.78 0.33 2.12
C SER A 154 -3.05 1.57 2.65
N VAL A 155 -1.71 1.62 2.53
CA VAL A 155 -0.93 2.79 2.91
C VAL A 155 -0.79 3.73 1.72
N CYS A 156 -0.37 3.20 0.57
CA CYS A 156 -0.10 4.02 -0.61
C CYS A 156 -0.55 3.32 -1.90
N GLY A 157 -1.26 4.02 -2.78
CA GLY A 157 -1.55 3.53 -4.12
C GLY A 157 -0.29 3.46 -4.97
N GLU A 158 0.37 4.60 -5.13
CA GLU A 158 1.54 4.78 -5.98
C GLU A 158 2.68 5.49 -5.23
N ALA A 159 3.86 4.88 -5.19
CA ALA A 159 5.07 5.47 -4.62
C ALA A 159 6.09 5.76 -5.73
N ILE A 160 6.47 7.02 -5.90
CA ILE A 160 7.51 7.47 -6.83
C ILE A 160 8.58 8.20 -6.04
N ASP A 161 9.84 7.81 -6.22
CA ASP A 161 11.00 8.42 -5.54
C ASP A 161 10.81 8.52 -4.01
N SER A 162 10.11 7.55 -3.41
CA SER A 162 9.60 7.63 -2.04
C SER A 162 10.17 6.55 -1.13
N GLU A 163 10.10 6.79 0.18
CA GLU A 163 10.42 5.79 1.22
C GLU A 163 9.15 5.42 1.99
N ILE A 164 8.83 4.12 2.04
CA ILE A 164 7.73 3.57 2.84
C ILE A 164 8.30 2.57 3.83
N SER A 165 8.34 2.92 5.12
CA SER A 165 9.06 2.13 6.12
C SER A 165 8.33 1.85 7.43
N GLY A 166 8.46 0.63 7.96
CA GLY A 166 7.88 0.26 9.26
C GLY A 166 6.35 0.24 9.31
N CYS A 167 5.67 0.26 8.17
CA CYS A 167 4.22 0.27 8.07
C CYS A 167 3.62 -1.13 8.28
N LYS A 168 2.43 -1.20 8.90
CA LYS A 168 1.73 -2.46 9.18
C LYS A 168 0.27 -2.34 8.76
N SER A 169 -0.19 -3.26 7.93
CA SER A 169 -1.59 -3.32 7.52
C SER A 169 -2.26 -4.60 8.01
N PHE A 170 -3.39 -4.41 8.68
CA PHE A 170 -4.37 -5.46 9.01
C PHE A 170 -5.67 -5.22 8.25
N ALA A 171 -5.64 -4.39 7.20
CA ALA A 171 -6.81 -3.99 6.44
C ALA A 171 -7.19 -5.06 5.40
N THR A 172 -8.48 -5.12 5.09
CA THR A 172 -8.96 -5.83 3.92
C THR A 172 -8.81 -4.93 2.70
N VAL A 173 -8.10 -5.39 1.67
CA VAL A 173 -7.94 -4.69 0.38
C VAL A 173 -8.62 -5.51 -0.70
N LEU A 174 -9.70 -4.97 -1.28
CA LEU A 174 -10.46 -5.59 -2.36
C LEU A 174 -10.42 -4.69 -3.59
N SER A 175 -9.95 -5.23 -4.72
CA SER A 175 -9.87 -4.49 -5.97
C SER A 175 -10.28 -5.36 -7.16
N SER A 176 -10.84 -4.72 -8.19
CA SER A 176 -11.05 -5.31 -9.51
C SER A 176 -9.97 -4.88 -10.52
N ALA A 177 -9.04 -4.03 -10.09
CA ALA A 177 -7.92 -3.53 -10.87
C ALA A 177 -6.69 -4.46 -10.76
N ASP A 178 -5.67 -4.13 -11.55
CA ASP A 178 -4.33 -4.72 -11.45
C ASP A 178 -3.45 -3.87 -10.51
N LYS A 179 -2.30 -4.43 -10.09
CA LYS A 179 -1.30 -3.78 -9.21
C LYS A 179 -1.85 -3.48 -7.82
N VAL A 180 -2.22 -4.56 -7.14
CA VAL A 180 -2.84 -4.53 -5.81
C VAL A 180 -1.83 -5.04 -4.79
N GLY A 181 -1.47 -4.21 -3.83
CA GLY A 181 -0.65 -4.58 -2.69
C GLY A 181 -1.41 -4.46 -1.38
N GLY A 182 -1.04 -5.26 -0.38
CA GLY A 182 -1.54 -5.04 0.98
C GLY A 182 -1.12 -3.69 1.55
N ILE A 183 0.04 -3.16 1.16
CA ILE A 183 0.58 -1.87 1.64
C ILE A 183 0.76 -0.87 0.51
N VAL A 184 1.44 -1.25 -0.57
CA VAL A 184 1.76 -0.37 -1.70
C VAL A 184 1.22 -0.97 -3.00
N GLY A 185 0.46 -0.22 -3.80
CA GLY A 185 -0.02 -0.74 -5.09
C GLY A 185 1.08 -0.86 -6.13
N TYR A 186 1.85 0.20 -6.31
CA TYR A 186 2.91 0.30 -7.29
C TYR A 186 4.03 1.18 -6.76
N ALA A 187 5.27 0.80 -7.04
CA ALA A 187 6.43 1.58 -6.71
C ALA A 187 7.37 1.73 -7.91
N GLU A 188 7.94 2.93 -8.02
CA GLU A 188 8.96 3.33 -8.99
C GLU A 188 10.07 4.09 -8.26
N SER A 189 11.33 3.69 -8.45
CA SER A 189 12.49 4.34 -7.82
C SER A 189 12.36 4.54 -6.31
N SER A 190 11.68 3.61 -5.63
CA SER A 190 11.26 3.75 -4.23
C SER A 190 11.83 2.66 -3.34
N ALA A 191 11.93 2.96 -2.03
CA ALA A 191 12.36 2.02 -1.01
C ALA A 191 11.18 1.61 -0.12
N ILE A 192 10.94 0.31 0.01
CA ILE A 192 9.93 -0.27 0.88
C ILE A 192 10.63 -1.16 1.89
N ASP A 193 10.63 -0.76 3.16
CA ASP A 193 11.41 -1.43 4.21
C ASP A 193 10.57 -1.78 5.44
N ASN A 194 10.84 -2.96 6.03
CA ASN A 194 10.28 -3.38 7.32
C ASN A 194 8.73 -3.30 7.39
N CYS A 195 8.08 -3.47 6.25
CA CYS A 195 6.64 -3.36 6.10
C CYS A 195 5.97 -4.73 6.28
N ARG A 196 4.78 -4.77 6.89
CA ARG A 196 4.08 -6.02 7.20
C ARG A 196 2.61 -6.00 6.82
N ASN A 197 2.21 -6.90 5.94
CA ASN A 197 0.81 -7.17 5.69
C ASN A 197 0.33 -8.39 6.48
N ILE A 198 -0.78 -8.22 7.21
CA ILE A 198 -1.52 -9.27 7.92
C ILE A 198 -2.96 -9.35 7.38
N GLY A 199 -3.42 -8.29 6.70
CA GLY A 199 -4.76 -8.20 6.16
C GLY A 199 -4.98 -9.02 4.89
N TYR A 200 -6.24 -9.25 4.54
CA TYR A 200 -6.63 -9.96 3.33
C TYR A 200 -6.46 -9.07 2.10
N VAL A 201 -5.83 -9.59 1.05
CA VAL A 201 -5.64 -8.89 -0.22
C VAL A 201 -6.30 -9.69 -1.34
N PHE A 202 -7.23 -9.07 -2.05
CA PHE A 202 -7.91 -9.64 -3.20
C PHE A 202 -7.84 -8.69 -4.40
N GLY A 203 -7.46 -9.22 -5.57
CA GLY A 203 -7.37 -8.47 -6.81
C GLY A 203 -7.71 -9.31 -8.04
N LYS A 204 -7.80 -8.68 -9.21
CA LYS A 204 -8.01 -9.41 -10.47
C LYS A 204 -6.71 -10.05 -10.97
N GLY A 205 -5.62 -9.30 -11.02
CA GLY A 205 -4.29 -9.77 -11.44
C GLY A 205 -3.20 -8.83 -10.91
N CYS A 206 -1.93 -9.23 -11.01
CA CYS A 206 -0.81 -8.47 -10.43
C CYS A 206 -1.05 -8.14 -8.94
N VAL A 207 -1.21 -9.17 -8.11
CA VAL A 207 -1.53 -9.04 -6.69
C VAL A 207 -0.34 -9.47 -5.83
N GLY A 208 0.09 -8.60 -4.93
CA GLY A 208 1.16 -8.86 -3.97
C GLY A 208 0.70 -8.69 -2.53
N GLY A 209 1.22 -9.51 -1.61
CA GLY A 209 0.87 -9.35 -0.20
C GLY A 209 1.35 -8.03 0.40
N VAL A 210 2.50 -7.50 -0.04
CA VAL A 210 3.02 -6.20 0.41
C VAL A 210 2.94 -5.16 -0.69
N VAL A 211 3.51 -5.47 -1.86
CA VAL A 211 3.57 -4.55 -3.01
C VAL A 211 2.88 -5.15 -4.23
N GLY A 212 2.03 -4.42 -4.92
CA GLY A 212 1.45 -4.90 -6.18
C GLY A 212 2.53 -5.08 -7.24
N GLU A 213 3.23 -4.03 -7.65
CA GLU A 213 4.29 -4.09 -8.66
C GLU A 213 5.48 -3.16 -8.32
N LEU A 214 6.69 -3.63 -8.60
CA LEU A 214 7.93 -2.84 -8.59
C LEU A 214 8.38 -2.64 -10.03
N ALA A 215 8.61 -1.39 -10.43
CA ALA A 215 8.84 -1.02 -11.82
C ALA A 215 10.32 -1.01 -12.21
N SER A 216 11.12 -0.17 -11.58
CA SER A 216 12.55 -0.10 -11.78
C SER A 216 13.27 0.57 -10.62
N THR A 217 14.44 0.04 -10.25
CA THR A 217 15.34 0.63 -9.25
C THR A 217 14.78 0.62 -7.83
N GLU A 218 13.98 -0.38 -7.47
CA GLU A 218 13.41 -0.47 -6.12
C GLU A 218 14.32 -1.23 -5.13
N LYS A 219 14.08 -0.94 -3.85
CA LYS A 219 14.58 -1.75 -2.74
C LYS A 219 13.39 -2.24 -1.94
N LEU A 220 13.19 -3.56 -1.90
CA LEU A 220 12.17 -4.19 -1.07
C LEU A 220 12.86 -5.06 -0.02
N THR A 221 12.89 -4.58 1.23
CA THR A 221 13.70 -5.19 2.28
C THR A 221 12.91 -5.45 3.56
N ASN A 222 13.24 -6.52 4.28
CA ASN A 222 12.69 -6.82 5.62
C ASN A 222 11.15 -6.91 5.67
N CYS A 223 10.51 -7.16 4.53
CA CYS A 223 9.06 -7.15 4.42
C CYS A 223 8.45 -8.54 4.69
N LEU A 224 7.26 -8.56 5.29
CA LEU A 224 6.58 -9.80 5.67
C LEU A 224 5.11 -9.77 5.29
N ASN A 225 4.66 -10.82 4.62
CA ASN A 225 3.24 -11.09 4.46
C ASN A 225 2.81 -12.27 5.34
N LYS A 226 1.76 -12.07 6.12
CA LYS A 226 1.02 -13.11 6.86
C LYS A 226 -0.45 -13.18 6.43
N GLY A 227 -0.94 -12.18 5.71
CA GLY A 227 -2.30 -12.13 5.23
C GLY A 227 -2.50 -13.07 4.03
N THR A 228 -3.73 -13.53 3.84
CA THR A 228 -4.09 -14.27 2.62
C THR A 228 -4.07 -13.33 1.42
N VAL A 229 -3.44 -13.78 0.34
CA VAL A 229 -3.38 -13.12 -0.96
C VAL A 229 -4.14 -13.98 -1.96
N ALA A 230 -5.20 -13.43 -2.54
CA ALA A 230 -6.05 -14.13 -3.49
C ALA A 230 -6.23 -13.33 -4.79
N ALA A 231 -6.27 -14.01 -5.93
CA ALA A 231 -6.60 -13.38 -7.20
C ALA A 231 -7.39 -14.31 -8.13
N THR A 232 -8.00 -13.74 -9.16
CA THR A 232 -8.69 -14.50 -10.23
C THR A 232 -7.88 -14.61 -11.52
N GLY A 233 -6.73 -13.94 -11.60
CA GLY A 233 -5.91 -13.83 -12.80
C GLY A 233 -4.43 -14.03 -12.52
N ASP A 234 -3.60 -13.55 -13.44
CA ASP A 234 -2.18 -13.90 -13.46
C ASP A 234 -1.33 -13.02 -12.54
N TYR A 235 -0.11 -13.50 -12.27
CA TYR A 235 0.95 -12.79 -11.55
C TYR A 235 0.56 -12.49 -10.11
N VAL A 236 0.81 -13.45 -9.23
CA VAL A 236 0.48 -13.33 -7.81
C VAL A 236 1.67 -13.72 -6.97
N GLY A 237 2.06 -12.85 -6.05
CA GLY A 237 3.16 -13.09 -5.13
C GLY A 237 2.75 -12.90 -3.68
N GLY A 238 3.28 -13.73 -2.79
CA GLY A 238 3.06 -13.51 -1.35
C GLY A 238 3.68 -12.21 -0.85
N ILE A 239 4.73 -11.67 -1.51
CA ILE A 239 5.33 -10.38 -1.17
C ILE A 239 5.06 -9.34 -2.27
N VAL A 240 5.42 -9.66 -3.51
CA VAL A 240 5.33 -8.74 -4.67
C VAL A 240 4.80 -9.49 -5.88
N SER A 241 3.92 -8.89 -6.70
CA SER A 241 3.42 -9.62 -7.89
C SER A 241 4.45 -9.67 -9.02
N LYS A 242 4.93 -8.52 -9.46
CA LYS A 242 5.87 -8.36 -10.57
C LYS A 242 7.02 -7.48 -10.18
N ILE A 243 8.19 -7.85 -10.68
CA ILE A 243 9.44 -7.13 -10.47
C ILE A 243 9.98 -6.80 -11.85
N GLY A 244 10.14 -5.50 -12.12
CA GLY A 244 10.73 -4.96 -13.33
C GLY A 244 12.25 -5.05 -13.30
N THR A 245 12.98 -3.94 -13.31
CA THR A 245 14.45 -3.97 -13.49
C THR A 245 15.21 -3.41 -12.28
N GLU A 246 16.49 -3.75 -12.15
CA GLU A 246 17.43 -3.15 -11.17
C GLU A 246 16.92 -3.13 -9.72
N THR A 247 16.12 -4.14 -9.36
CA THR A 247 15.44 -4.25 -8.08
C THR A 247 16.20 -5.20 -7.14
N ALA A 248 16.35 -4.79 -5.88
CA ALA A 248 16.89 -5.63 -4.83
C ALA A 248 15.80 -6.06 -3.85
N ILE A 249 15.62 -7.38 -3.71
CA ILE A 249 14.72 -7.99 -2.74
C ILE A 249 15.54 -8.76 -1.71
N ASP A 250 15.48 -8.34 -0.45
CA ASP A 250 16.28 -8.95 0.60
C ASP A 250 15.52 -9.12 1.91
N CYS A 251 15.75 -10.24 2.58
CA CYS A 251 15.14 -10.55 3.88
C CYS A 251 13.60 -10.47 3.88
N CYS A 252 12.96 -10.87 2.79
CA CYS A 252 11.50 -10.86 2.66
C CYS A 252 10.87 -12.23 2.92
N ALA A 253 9.68 -12.25 3.51
CA ALA A 253 9.06 -13.47 3.98
C ALA A 253 7.57 -13.54 3.66
N ASN A 254 7.12 -14.67 3.13
CA ASN A 254 5.69 -14.98 3.07
C ASN A 254 5.34 -16.13 4.00
N ALA A 255 4.34 -15.93 4.84
CA ALA A 255 3.71 -16.96 5.66
C ALA A 255 2.20 -17.06 5.44
N GLY A 256 1.62 -16.14 4.65
CA GLY A 256 0.21 -16.17 4.28
C GLY A 256 -0.06 -17.13 3.11
N THR A 257 -1.30 -17.58 2.99
CA THR A 257 -1.74 -18.34 1.81
C THR A 257 -1.74 -17.44 0.58
N VAL A 258 -1.19 -17.95 -0.54
CA VAL A 258 -1.19 -17.30 -1.84
C VAL A 258 -1.95 -18.18 -2.82
N SER A 259 -3.06 -17.70 -3.36
CA SER A 259 -3.92 -18.48 -4.26
C SER A 259 -4.38 -17.67 -5.46
N SER A 260 -4.34 -18.27 -6.64
CA SER A 260 -4.98 -17.70 -7.84
C SER A 260 -5.72 -18.74 -8.67
N GLU A 261 -6.74 -18.30 -9.40
CA GLU A 261 -7.33 -19.06 -10.52
C GLU A 261 -6.48 -18.96 -11.81
N GLY A 262 -5.56 -18.00 -11.87
CA GLY A 262 -4.62 -17.78 -12.97
C GLY A 262 -3.24 -18.42 -12.75
N SER A 263 -2.27 -17.96 -13.53
CA SER A 263 -0.93 -18.52 -13.62
C SER A 263 0.14 -17.55 -13.08
N TYR A 264 1.38 -18.05 -12.92
CA TYR A 264 2.53 -17.30 -12.40
C TYR A 264 2.32 -16.90 -10.93
N VAL A 265 2.23 -17.91 -10.08
CA VAL A 265 1.97 -17.75 -8.65
C VAL A 265 3.22 -18.15 -7.87
N GLY A 266 3.79 -17.22 -7.11
CA GLY A 266 4.96 -17.48 -6.27
C GLY A 266 4.71 -17.14 -4.80
N GLY A 267 5.41 -17.84 -3.91
CA GLY A 267 5.37 -17.51 -2.49
C GLY A 267 5.98 -16.14 -2.17
N ILE A 268 6.96 -15.68 -2.95
CA ILE A 268 7.54 -14.33 -2.83
C ILE A 268 7.10 -13.46 -4.02
N ALA A 269 7.39 -13.92 -5.24
CA ALA A 269 7.17 -13.17 -6.47
C ALA A 269 6.32 -13.93 -7.50
N GLY A 270 5.33 -13.28 -8.12
CA GLY A 270 4.62 -13.88 -9.26
C GLY A 270 5.53 -14.04 -10.47
N GLU A 271 6.20 -12.95 -10.88
CA GLU A 271 7.17 -12.90 -11.97
C GLU A 271 8.36 -12.02 -11.63
N ILE A 272 9.55 -12.49 -11.97
CA ILE A 272 10.81 -11.75 -11.88
C ILE A 272 11.36 -11.58 -13.30
N LEU A 273 11.45 -10.34 -13.78
CA LEU A 273 12.23 -10.05 -14.98
C LEU A 273 13.73 -10.20 -14.64
N LEU A 274 14.51 -10.86 -15.47
CA LEU A 274 15.95 -11.04 -15.28
C LEU A 274 16.70 -9.92 -15.97
N ASP A 275 16.73 -8.78 -15.29
CA ASP A 275 17.52 -7.60 -15.65
C ASP A 275 18.08 -6.95 -14.39
N LYS A 276 19.26 -7.42 -13.97
CA LYS A 276 20.00 -6.91 -12.79
C LYS A 276 19.22 -6.98 -11.47
N ASN A 277 18.23 -7.86 -11.40
CA ASN A 277 17.46 -8.09 -10.19
C ASN A 277 18.18 -9.05 -9.26
N THR A 278 18.03 -8.83 -7.95
CA THR A 278 18.55 -9.72 -6.92
C THR A 278 17.45 -10.13 -5.95
N MET A 279 17.45 -11.40 -5.54
CA MET A 279 16.60 -11.92 -4.48
C MET A 279 17.45 -12.77 -3.54
N SER A 280 17.61 -12.30 -2.30
CA SER A 280 18.43 -12.96 -1.28
C SER A 280 17.69 -13.06 0.05
N ASN A 281 18.03 -14.07 0.84
CA ASN A 281 17.50 -14.25 2.21
C ASN A 281 15.97 -14.21 2.30
N CYS A 282 15.30 -14.56 1.21
CA CYS A 282 13.85 -14.60 1.16
C CYS A 282 13.36 -16.00 1.49
N TYR A 283 12.19 -16.12 2.11
CA TYR A 283 11.61 -17.44 2.38
C TYR A 283 10.08 -17.42 2.30
N ASN A 284 9.53 -18.52 1.81
CA ASN A 284 8.09 -18.78 1.85
C ASN A 284 7.80 -19.99 2.75
N SER A 285 6.90 -19.81 3.71
CA SER A 285 6.29 -20.88 4.51
C SER A 285 4.77 -20.97 4.31
N GLY A 286 4.18 -20.09 3.49
CA GLY A 286 2.77 -20.12 3.15
C GLY A 286 2.45 -21.11 2.04
N SER A 287 1.20 -21.57 1.98
CA SER A 287 0.73 -22.40 0.88
C SER A 287 0.60 -21.57 -0.40
N VAL A 288 1.06 -22.11 -1.53
CA VAL A 288 0.99 -21.45 -2.84
C VAL A 288 0.20 -22.34 -3.80
N SER A 289 -0.84 -21.80 -4.43
CA SER A 289 -1.67 -22.52 -5.41
C SER A 289 -2.06 -21.64 -6.58
N GLY A 290 -2.01 -22.19 -7.79
CA GLY A 290 -2.37 -21.52 -9.04
C GLY A 290 -2.70 -22.53 -10.11
N LYS A 291 -3.05 -22.06 -11.31
CA LYS A 291 -3.34 -22.90 -12.47
C LYS A 291 -2.06 -23.47 -13.10
N ASP A 292 -1.18 -22.60 -13.58
CA ASP A 292 0.12 -22.96 -14.18
C ASP A 292 1.25 -22.12 -13.55
N ASN A 293 2.49 -22.60 -13.64
CA ASN A 293 3.69 -21.89 -13.18
C ASN A 293 3.59 -21.45 -11.69
N VAL A 294 3.49 -22.46 -10.82
CA VAL A 294 3.37 -22.27 -9.37
C VAL A 294 4.70 -22.62 -8.72
N GLY A 295 5.35 -21.64 -8.12
CA GLY A 295 6.64 -21.82 -7.45
C GLY A 295 6.58 -21.50 -5.96
N GLY A 296 7.38 -22.21 -5.17
CA GLY A 296 7.50 -21.90 -3.73
C GLY A 296 8.02 -20.49 -3.48
N MET A 297 8.89 -19.99 -4.36
CA MET A 297 9.48 -18.65 -4.27
C MET A 297 9.02 -17.73 -5.40
N ALA A 298 9.24 -18.13 -6.66
CA ALA A 298 8.84 -17.36 -7.84
C ALA A 298 7.95 -18.19 -8.78
N GLY A 299 6.88 -17.60 -9.31
CA GLY A 299 6.03 -18.25 -10.32
C GLY A 299 6.69 -18.30 -11.70
N SER A 300 7.44 -17.25 -12.07
CA SER A 300 8.14 -17.13 -13.34
C SER A 300 9.47 -16.39 -13.19
N LEU A 301 10.49 -16.84 -13.94
CA LEU A 301 11.69 -16.07 -14.24
C LEU A 301 11.65 -15.74 -15.73
N TYR A 302 11.52 -14.46 -16.06
CA TYR A 302 11.34 -13.98 -17.43
C TYR A 302 12.60 -13.28 -17.93
N ILE A 303 13.04 -13.58 -19.16
CA ILE A 303 14.18 -12.91 -19.81
C ILE A 303 13.62 -12.00 -20.90
N SER A 304 13.86 -10.68 -20.82
CA SER A 304 13.57 -9.77 -21.93
C SER A 304 14.61 -9.96 -23.04
N GLY A 305 14.17 -9.96 -24.30
CA GLY A 305 15.04 -10.23 -25.44
C GLY A 305 16.09 -9.13 -25.65
N ASP A 306 17.37 -9.51 -25.60
CA ASP A 306 18.48 -9.13 -26.51
C ASP A 306 19.87 -9.49 -25.97
N ASN A 307 20.01 -9.98 -24.72
CA ASN A 307 21.28 -10.46 -24.17
C ASN A 307 21.12 -11.81 -23.44
N HIS A 308 21.07 -12.91 -24.20
CA HIS A 308 20.91 -14.25 -23.65
C HIS A 308 22.05 -14.68 -22.71
N ASP A 309 23.30 -14.27 -22.95
CA ASP A 309 24.44 -14.78 -22.18
C ASP A 309 24.50 -14.23 -20.75
N SER A 310 24.22 -12.93 -20.54
CA SER A 310 24.13 -12.36 -19.18
C SER A 310 22.88 -12.85 -18.46
N ALA A 311 21.74 -12.96 -19.17
CA ALA A 311 20.49 -13.44 -18.60
C ALA A 311 20.55 -14.91 -18.16
N ILE A 312 21.35 -15.76 -18.82
CA ILE A 312 21.57 -17.15 -18.38
C ILE A 312 22.33 -17.19 -17.06
N ALA A 313 23.35 -16.35 -16.88
CA ALA A 313 24.10 -16.29 -15.63
C ALA A 313 23.19 -15.81 -14.47
N GLU A 314 22.43 -14.73 -14.69
CA GLU A 314 21.44 -14.22 -13.75
C GLU A 314 20.37 -15.28 -13.43
N PHE A 315 19.87 -16.00 -14.43
CA PHE A 315 18.93 -17.10 -14.22
C PHE A 315 19.53 -18.20 -13.34
N ILE A 316 20.76 -18.62 -13.60
CA ILE A 316 21.44 -19.67 -12.83
C ILE A 316 21.64 -19.23 -11.38
N GLU A 317 22.04 -17.98 -11.16
CA GLU A 317 22.24 -17.42 -9.83
C GLU A 317 20.91 -17.29 -9.07
N MET A 318 19.91 -16.66 -9.67
CA MET A 318 18.57 -16.51 -9.11
C MET A 318 17.98 -17.88 -8.76
N LYS A 319 18.04 -18.84 -9.68
CA LYS A 319 17.52 -20.18 -9.44
C LYS A 319 18.21 -20.88 -8.26
N ARG A 320 19.54 -20.72 -8.11
CA ARG A 320 20.27 -21.28 -6.96
C ARG A 320 19.81 -20.70 -5.62
N GLU A 321 19.44 -19.42 -5.58
CA GLU A 321 18.89 -18.80 -4.37
C GLU A 321 17.46 -19.27 -4.09
N LEU A 322 16.64 -19.47 -5.13
CA LEU A 322 15.26 -19.95 -4.97
C LEU A 322 15.15 -21.45 -4.58
N ASP A 323 16.18 -22.24 -4.87
CA ASP A 323 16.25 -23.67 -4.53
C ASP A 323 16.81 -23.93 -3.11
N ARG A 324 17.24 -22.90 -2.38
CA ARG A 324 17.77 -23.00 -0.99
C ARG A 324 16.68 -22.88 0.06
#